data_AF-A6FZR2-F1
#
_entry.id   AF-A6FZR2-F1
#
_cell.length_a   1.000
_cell.length_b   1.000
_cell.length_c   1.000
_cell.angle_alpha   90.00
_cell.angle_beta   90.00
_cell.angle_gamma   90.00
#
_symmetry.space_group_name_H-M   'P 1'
#
loop_
_entity.id
_entity.type
_entity.pdbx_description
1 polymer ?
#
loop_
_entity_poly.entity_id
_entity_poly.type
_entity_poly.pdbx_seq_one_letter_code
_entity_poly.pdbx_strand_id
1 'polypeptide(L)'
;MVTMEFREFEAGFQRAVEQTEAEMGVRLERWRRGTLTCEDRHAASRGPWPDWSLHAPHYLHLPDLRAQPFWSLADFPVEDRAVFEAVERDWEAVSAEFEAGILGQDFRPTGHTHIGIQEAWSQYPLRTVNEEWIDDEVARVPATVGHLRAIQARGMLRGPVYYAGLAGHLRPHCGGTNASLIFHYPLRVPATDCGIRCGTELRRWRPGKWLILDDAYPHEAWNHSGESRVILLITVPHPDLSALERRATSRIRELLQPTYKAYFSTREIEEGPEGGRS
;
A
#
# COMPACT_ATOMS: atom_id res chain seq x y z
N MET A 1 2.12 -28.78 -7.06
CA MET A 1 2.18 -27.85 -5.91
C MET A 1 0.77 -27.87 -5.30
N VAL A 2 0.61 -28.06 -3.98
CA VAL A 2 -0.74 -28.08 -3.38
C VAL A 2 -1.19 -26.63 -3.24
N THR A 3 -2.22 -26.26 -3.98
CA THR A 3 -2.86 -24.93 -3.91
C THR A 3 -3.61 -24.85 -2.59
N MET A 4 -3.32 -23.83 -1.77
CA MET A 4 -3.94 -23.67 -0.46
C MET A 4 -5.41 -23.24 -0.67
N GLU A 5 -6.33 -23.89 0.04
CA GLU A 5 -7.77 -23.60 -0.08
C GLU A 5 -8.12 -22.30 0.66
N PHE A 6 -9.15 -21.57 0.21
CA PHE A 6 -9.55 -20.32 0.87
C PHE A 6 -9.89 -20.53 2.36
N ARG A 7 -10.52 -21.66 2.69
CA ARG A 7 -10.83 -22.02 4.08
C ARG A 7 -9.59 -22.15 4.96
N GLU A 8 -8.46 -22.55 4.39
CA GLU A 8 -7.19 -22.64 5.12
C GLU A 8 -6.60 -21.25 5.40
N PHE A 9 -6.75 -20.31 4.44
CA PHE A 9 -6.44 -18.90 4.65
C PHE A 9 -7.32 -18.29 5.74
N GLU A 10 -8.64 -18.50 5.69
CA GLU A 10 -9.58 -18.02 6.71
C GLU A 10 -9.23 -18.57 8.10
N ALA A 11 -8.94 -19.87 8.21
CA ALA A 11 -8.53 -20.48 9.46
C ALA A 11 -7.19 -19.90 9.96
N GLY A 12 -6.25 -19.59 9.07
CA GLY A 12 -5.00 -18.91 9.42
C GLY A 12 -5.23 -17.50 9.97
N PHE A 13 -6.13 -16.74 9.35
CA PHE A 13 -6.53 -15.43 9.85
C PHE A 13 -7.17 -15.52 11.25
N GLN A 14 -8.11 -16.45 11.47
CA GLN A 14 -8.74 -16.59 12.79
C GLN A 14 -7.72 -16.98 13.87
N ARG A 15 -6.78 -17.88 13.58
CA ARG A 15 -5.68 -18.21 14.51
C ARG A 15 -4.82 -16.99 14.82
N ALA A 16 -4.48 -16.17 13.83
CA ALA A 16 -3.72 -14.94 14.03
C ALA A 16 -4.46 -13.94 14.93
N VAL A 17 -5.78 -13.79 14.74
CA VAL A 17 -6.64 -12.95 15.60
C VAL A 17 -6.66 -13.50 17.03
N GLU A 18 -6.95 -14.78 17.22
CA GLU A 18 -7.03 -15.41 18.55
C GLU A 18 -5.72 -15.35 19.32
N GLN A 19 -4.60 -15.59 18.64
CA GLN A 19 -3.29 -15.47 19.24
C GLN A 19 -3.00 -14.02 19.66
N THR A 20 -3.34 -13.04 18.81
CA THR A 20 -3.16 -11.62 19.13
C THR A 20 -4.03 -11.20 20.32
N GLU A 21 -5.28 -11.66 20.39
CA GLU A 21 -6.17 -11.43 21.53
C GLU A 21 -5.59 -12.01 22.83
N ALA A 22 -5.06 -13.23 22.78
CA ALA A 22 -4.43 -13.88 23.94
C ALA A 22 -3.17 -13.14 24.40
N GLU A 23 -2.32 -12.70 23.48
CA GLU A 23 -1.10 -11.94 23.79
C GLU A 23 -1.41 -10.55 24.37
N MET A 24 -2.48 -9.90 23.90
CA MET A 24 -2.84 -8.54 24.31
C MET A 24 -3.85 -8.50 25.47
N GLY A 25 -4.46 -9.62 25.84
CA GLY A 25 -5.47 -9.70 26.89
C GLY A 25 -6.76 -8.94 26.57
N VAL A 26 -7.10 -8.80 25.28
CA VAL A 26 -8.27 -8.05 24.79
C VAL A 26 -8.98 -8.82 23.70
N ARG A 27 -10.27 -8.54 23.50
CA ARG A 27 -11.05 -9.09 22.39
C ARG A 27 -11.12 -8.07 21.25
N LEU A 28 -10.77 -8.51 20.04
CA LEU A 28 -10.70 -7.68 18.84
C LEU A 28 -12.02 -7.80 18.06
N GLU A 29 -13.09 -7.23 18.61
CA GLU A 29 -14.45 -7.33 18.04
C GLU A 29 -14.56 -6.89 16.58
N ARG A 30 -13.78 -5.90 16.16
CA ARG A 30 -13.75 -5.44 14.76
C ARG A 30 -13.16 -6.50 13.83
N TRP A 31 -12.11 -7.21 14.25
CA TRP A 31 -11.49 -8.29 13.47
C TRP A 31 -12.37 -9.53 13.41
N ARG A 32 -13.07 -9.87 14.50
CA ARG A 32 -14.01 -11.00 14.54
C ARG A 32 -15.24 -10.78 13.64
N ARG A 33 -15.61 -9.53 13.39
CA ARG A 33 -16.65 -9.13 12.42
C ARG A 33 -16.10 -8.77 11.05
N GLY A 34 -14.78 -8.85 10.86
CA GLY A 34 -14.14 -8.61 9.57
C GLY A 34 -14.61 -9.64 8.54
N THR A 35 -14.81 -9.18 7.31
CA THR A 35 -15.13 -10.08 6.19
C THR A 35 -13.86 -10.35 5.42
N LEU A 36 -13.54 -11.63 5.25
CA LEU A 36 -12.48 -12.07 4.36
C LEU A 36 -13.04 -12.33 2.97
N THR A 37 -12.29 -11.94 1.95
CA THR A 37 -12.64 -12.21 0.56
C THR A 37 -11.47 -12.90 -0.12
N CYS A 38 -11.76 -13.77 -1.08
CA CYS A 38 -10.81 -14.17 -2.11
C CYS A 38 -11.55 -14.16 -3.44
N GLU A 39 -11.90 -12.96 -3.87
CA GLU A 39 -12.28 -12.79 -5.27
C GLU A 39 -11.00 -12.54 -6.04
N ASP A 40 -10.75 -13.39 -7.04
CA ASP A 40 -9.72 -13.18 -8.04
C ASP A 40 -10.11 -11.97 -8.90
N ARG A 41 -9.93 -10.77 -8.35
CA ARG A 41 -10.24 -9.52 -9.05
C ARG A 41 -9.21 -9.19 -10.14
N HIS A 42 -8.26 -10.09 -10.39
CA HIS A 42 -7.48 -10.12 -11.63
C HIS A 42 -8.36 -10.05 -12.87
N ALA A 43 -9.52 -10.72 -12.88
CA ALA A 43 -10.44 -10.65 -14.01
C ALA A 43 -10.97 -9.22 -14.24
N ALA A 44 -11.18 -8.43 -13.18
CA ALA A 44 -11.58 -7.03 -13.28
C ALA A 44 -10.46 -6.12 -13.79
N SER A 45 -9.19 -6.54 -13.71
CA SER A 45 -8.07 -5.84 -14.34
C SER A 45 -7.98 -6.08 -15.86
N ARG A 46 -8.74 -7.04 -16.42
CA ARG A 46 -8.79 -7.37 -17.85
C ARG A 46 -10.03 -6.81 -18.57
N GLY A 47 -10.93 -6.14 -17.84
CA GLY A 47 -12.17 -5.54 -18.34
C GLY A 47 -12.52 -4.23 -17.61
N PRO A 48 -13.68 -3.61 -17.88
CA PRO A 48 -14.13 -2.45 -17.11
C PRO A 48 -14.41 -2.84 -15.66
N TRP A 49 -13.91 -2.05 -14.71
CA TRP A 49 -14.16 -2.31 -13.30
C TRP A 49 -15.66 -2.14 -12.97
N PRO A 50 -16.29 -3.10 -12.27
CA PRO A 50 -17.75 -3.20 -12.17
C PRO A 50 -18.41 -2.03 -11.43
N ASP A 51 -17.84 -1.62 -10.29
CA ASP A 51 -18.32 -0.49 -9.52
C ASP A 51 -17.16 0.22 -8.83
N TRP A 52 -16.98 1.50 -9.14
CA TRP A 52 -15.93 2.36 -8.58
C TRP A 52 -16.32 2.97 -7.22
N SER A 53 -17.59 2.88 -6.83
CA SER A 53 -18.11 3.50 -5.60
C SER A 53 -18.05 2.59 -4.38
N LEU A 54 -17.60 1.34 -4.54
CA LEU A 54 -17.60 0.33 -3.48
C LEU A 54 -16.19 -0.13 -3.13
N HIS A 55 -15.97 -0.36 -1.83
CA HIS A 55 -14.81 -1.10 -1.35
C HIS A 55 -14.76 -2.50 -1.96
N ALA A 56 -13.54 -2.90 -2.27
CA ALA A 56 -13.23 -4.15 -2.93
C ALA A 56 -11.84 -4.68 -2.53
N PRO A 57 -11.48 -4.68 -1.22
CA PRO A 57 -10.15 -5.11 -0.80
C PRO A 57 -9.91 -6.58 -1.18
N HIS A 58 -8.66 -6.92 -1.49
CA HIS A 58 -8.32 -8.28 -1.94
C HIS A 58 -8.58 -9.34 -0.88
N TYR A 59 -8.35 -9.05 0.42
CA TYR A 59 -8.46 -10.09 1.44
C TYR A 59 -9.21 -9.72 2.72
N LEU A 60 -9.22 -8.47 3.17
CA LEU A 60 -9.85 -8.12 4.47
C LEU A 60 -10.60 -6.79 4.43
N HIS A 61 -11.89 -6.85 4.74
CA HIS A 61 -12.71 -5.68 5.02
C HIS A 61 -13.09 -5.64 6.52
N LEU A 62 -12.71 -4.57 7.22
CA LEU A 62 -13.11 -4.30 8.59
C LEU A 62 -14.33 -3.37 8.65
N PRO A 63 -15.33 -3.66 9.50
CA PRO A 63 -16.48 -2.78 9.68
C PRO A 63 -16.13 -1.55 10.53
N ASP A 64 -17.03 -0.55 10.50
CA ASP A 64 -17.02 0.65 11.36
C ASP A 64 -15.79 1.55 11.18
N LEU A 65 -15.16 1.50 10.00
CA LEU A 65 -14.19 2.50 9.53
C LEU A 65 -14.92 3.47 8.59
N ARG A 66 -14.67 4.78 8.72
CA ARG A 66 -15.09 5.75 7.69
C ARG A 66 -14.50 5.33 6.34
N ALA A 67 -15.22 5.58 5.25
CA ALA A 67 -14.82 5.20 3.91
C ALA A 67 -14.93 6.41 2.98
N GLN A 68 -13.83 6.78 2.35
CA GLN A 68 -13.79 7.79 1.30
C GLN A 68 -12.57 7.56 0.41
N PRO A 69 -12.65 7.81 -0.92
CA PRO A 69 -11.55 7.46 -1.82
C PRO A 69 -10.27 8.26 -1.56
N PHE A 70 -10.39 9.56 -1.26
CA PHE A 70 -9.27 10.41 -0.92
C PHE A 70 -9.42 10.99 0.47
N TRP A 71 -8.30 11.04 1.19
CA TRP A 71 -8.20 11.57 2.53
C TRP A 71 -7.29 12.80 2.57
N SER A 72 -7.42 13.58 3.63
CA SER A 72 -6.55 14.70 3.95
C SER A 72 -5.84 14.48 5.28
N LEU A 73 -4.72 15.17 5.51
CA LEU A 73 -4.08 15.18 6.81
C LEU A 73 -5.02 15.71 7.92
N ALA A 74 -6.03 16.51 7.57
CA ALA A 74 -7.00 17.03 8.53
C ALA A 74 -7.93 15.92 9.10
N ASP A 75 -8.06 14.78 8.41
CA ASP A 75 -8.86 13.65 8.85
C ASP A 75 -8.20 12.77 9.92
N PHE A 76 -6.92 13.07 10.23
CA PHE A 76 -6.12 12.40 11.24
C PHE A 76 -6.07 13.23 12.53
N PRO A 77 -5.91 12.58 13.70
CA PRO A 77 -5.62 13.26 14.95
C PRO A 77 -4.42 14.21 14.81
N VAL A 78 -4.45 15.35 15.52
CA VAL A 78 -3.43 16.42 15.41
C VAL A 78 -2.03 15.87 15.66
N GLU A 79 -1.91 15.02 16.66
CA GLU A 79 -0.68 14.37 17.08
C GLU A 79 -0.18 13.29 16.11
N ASP A 80 -1.07 12.73 15.28
CA ASP A 80 -0.71 11.77 14.22
C ASP A 80 -0.30 12.50 12.94
N ARG A 81 -1.01 13.59 12.58
CA ARG A 81 -0.69 14.32 11.35
C ARG A 81 0.58 15.15 11.42
N ALA A 82 1.01 15.55 12.62
CA ALA A 82 2.19 16.38 12.83
C ALA A 82 3.47 15.79 12.21
N VAL A 83 3.62 14.45 12.21
CA VAL A 83 4.79 13.79 11.60
C VAL A 83 4.77 13.85 10.07
N PHE A 84 3.58 13.86 9.44
CA PHE A 84 3.44 14.01 7.99
C PHE A 84 3.59 15.47 7.56
N GLU A 85 3.03 16.41 8.33
CA GLU A 85 3.22 17.85 8.15
C GLU A 85 4.69 18.25 8.25
N ALA A 86 5.46 17.59 9.13
CA ALA A 86 6.91 17.79 9.21
C ALA A 86 7.62 17.45 7.89
N VAL A 87 7.22 16.36 7.21
CA VAL A 87 7.80 16.00 5.90
C VAL A 87 7.50 17.07 4.85
N GLU A 88 6.27 17.61 4.83
CA GLU A 88 5.91 18.68 3.89
C GLU A 88 6.66 20.00 4.16
N ARG A 89 6.97 20.30 5.42
CA ARG A 89 7.77 21.48 5.80
C ARG A 89 9.22 21.35 5.35
N ASP A 90 9.77 20.14 5.44
CA ASP A 90 11.17 19.85 5.12
C ASP A 90 11.34 19.41 3.64
N TRP A 91 10.43 19.84 2.76
CA TRP A 91 10.40 19.51 1.34
C TRP A 91 11.73 19.73 0.64
N GLU A 92 12.40 20.87 0.86
CA GLU A 92 13.66 21.18 0.18
C GLU A 92 14.75 20.14 0.48
N ALA A 93 14.87 19.73 1.75
CA ALA A 93 15.85 18.72 2.16
C ALA A 93 15.50 17.34 1.59
N VAL A 94 14.23 16.92 1.70
CA VAL A 94 13.77 15.61 1.20
C VAL A 94 13.89 15.53 -0.33
N SER A 95 13.55 16.60 -1.05
CA SER A 95 13.64 16.64 -2.51
C SER A 95 15.08 16.63 -2.99
N ALA A 96 15.96 17.46 -2.40
CA ALA A 96 17.38 17.49 -2.78
C ALA A 96 18.07 16.15 -2.52
N GLU A 97 17.74 15.50 -1.40
CA GLU A 97 18.26 14.19 -1.04
C GLU A 97 17.77 13.09 -1.99
N PHE A 98 16.49 13.11 -2.36
CA PHE A 98 15.96 12.23 -3.41
C PHE A 98 16.71 12.40 -4.74
N GLU A 99 16.91 13.65 -5.19
CA GLU A 99 17.64 13.92 -6.43
C GLU A 99 19.09 13.44 -6.39
N ALA A 100 19.79 13.63 -5.28
CA ALA A 100 21.19 13.24 -5.14
C ALA A 100 21.37 11.72 -4.93
N GLY A 101 20.49 11.09 -4.14
CA GLY A 101 20.68 9.72 -3.66
C GLY A 101 19.94 8.65 -4.48
N ILE A 102 18.82 9.01 -5.11
CA ILE A 102 17.86 8.06 -5.70
C ILE A 102 17.65 8.30 -7.19
N LEU A 103 17.63 9.56 -7.64
CA LEU A 103 17.43 9.84 -9.06
C LEU A 103 18.58 9.24 -9.88
N GLY A 104 18.23 8.40 -10.86
CA GLY A 104 19.20 7.67 -11.69
C GLY A 104 19.62 6.31 -11.13
N GLN A 105 19.15 5.90 -9.96
CA GLN A 105 19.24 4.51 -9.52
C GLN A 105 18.29 3.61 -10.33
N ASP A 106 18.55 2.30 -10.30
CA ASP A 106 17.75 1.33 -11.04
C ASP A 106 16.46 0.97 -10.29
N PHE A 107 15.31 1.35 -10.86
CA PHE A 107 14.00 1.01 -10.33
C PHE A 107 13.53 -0.31 -10.93
N ARG A 108 13.28 -1.30 -10.06
CA ARG A 108 12.91 -2.64 -10.50
C ARG A 108 11.45 -2.69 -10.96
N PRO A 109 11.15 -3.13 -12.19
CA PRO A 109 9.76 -3.36 -12.62
C PRO A 109 9.06 -4.40 -11.74
N THR A 110 7.79 -4.18 -11.42
CA THR A 110 7.00 -5.12 -10.61
C THR A 110 6.38 -6.25 -11.41
N GLY A 111 6.09 -6.03 -12.70
CA GLY A 111 5.46 -7.04 -13.56
C GLY A 111 4.01 -7.34 -13.15
N HIS A 112 3.65 -8.61 -13.00
CA HIS A 112 2.31 -9.07 -12.60
C HIS A 112 2.37 -9.55 -11.16
N THR A 113 1.38 -9.16 -10.34
CA THR A 113 1.27 -9.54 -8.93
C THR A 113 -0.15 -10.02 -8.64
N HIS A 114 -0.40 -10.69 -7.52
CA HIS A 114 -1.76 -11.03 -7.06
C HIS A 114 -2.76 -9.84 -6.96
N ILE A 115 -2.25 -8.59 -7.01
CA ILE A 115 -3.05 -7.36 -6.97
C ILE A 115 -3.38 -6.84 -8.40
N GLY A 116 -2.71 -7.33 -9.44
CA GLY A 116 -3.00 -6.99 -10.84
C GLY A 116 -1.75 -6.78 -11.69
N ILE A 117 -1.99 -6.27 -12.92
CA ILE A 117 -0.93 -5.98 -13.89
C ILE A 117 -0.32 -4.60 -13.61
N GLN A 118 0.97 -4.59 -13.26
CA GLN A 118 1.72 -3.41 -12.85
C GLN A 118 2.96 -3.17 -13.73
N GLU A 119 2.87 -3.46 -15.04
CA GLU A 119 4.00 -3.34 -15.98
C GLU A 119 4.53 -1.91 -16.12
N ALA A 120 3.66 -0.90 -15.94
CA ALA A 120 4.02 0.51 -15.96
C ALA A 120 4.73 0.97 -14.67
N TRP A 121 4.78 0.11 -13.64
CA TRP A 121 5.24 0.44 -12.30
C TRP A 121 6.62 -0.14 -12.01
N SER A 122 7.44 0.65 -11.33
CA SER A 122 8.77 0.23 -10.88
C SER A 122 9.03 0.72 -9.46
N GLN A 123 9.88 0.02 -8.71
CA GLN A 123 10.09 0.26 -7.29
C GLN A 123 11.58 0.33 -6.93
N TYR A 124 11.88 1.22 -5.97
CA TYR A 124 13.17 1.31 -5.29
C TYR A 124 12.94 1.21 -3.77
N PRO A 125 13.18 0.04 -3.16
CA PRO A 125 12.82 -0.21 -1.77
C PRO A 125 13.80 0.43 -0.78
N LEU A 126 13.26 1.02 0.29
CA LEU A 126 13.98 1.42 1.50
C LEU A 126 13.72 0.46 2.67
N ARG A 127 12.53 -0.17 2.68
CA ARG A 127 12.10 -1.11 3.70
C ARG A 127 11.35 -2.29 3.07
N THR A 128 11.67 -3.50 3.51
CA THR A 128 11.10 -4.74 2.97
C THR A 128 9.65 -4.94 3.41
N VAL A 129 8.96 -5.93 2.82
CA VAL A 129 7.62 -6.37 3.26
C VAL A 129 7.58 -6.90 4.68
N ASN A 130 8.74 -7.30 5.22
CA ASN A 130 8.93 -7.72 6.62
C ASN A 130 9.20 -6.54 7.56
N GLU A 131 9.13 -5.30 7.05
CA GLU A 131 9.44 -4.07 7.78
C GLU A 131 10.92 -3.92 8.19
N GLU A 132 11.82 -4.60 7.49
CA GLU A 132 13.28 -4.49 7.69
C GLU A 132 13.85 -3.37 6.81
N TRP A 133 14.64 -2.47 7.40
CA TRP A 133 15.32 -1.39 6.66
C TRP A 133 16.49 -1.94 5.83
N ILE A 134 16.68 -1.41 4.62
CA ILE A 134 17.78 -1.81 3.73
C ILE A 134 18.93 -0.83 3.91
N ASP A 135 19.96 -1.22 4.66
CA ASP A 135 21.01 -0.32 5.18
C ASP A 135 21.68 0.56 4.11
N ASP A 136 22.06 -0.02 2.98
CA ASP A 136 22.70 0.74 1.89
C ASP A 136 21.76 1.78 1.28
N GLU A 137 20.46 1.48 1.20
CA GLU A 137 19.47 2.36 0.59
C GLU A 137 19.02 3.47 1.52
N VAL A 138 18.88 3.17 2.82
CA VAL A 138 18.57 4.19 3.83
C VAL A 138 19.74 5.15 4.03
N ALA A 139 20.98 4.70 3.84
CA ALA A 139 22.17 5.54 3.94
C ALA A 139 22.24 6.61 2.82
N ARG A 140 21.55 6.40 1.70
CA ARG A 140 21.44 7.38 0.60
C ARG A 140 20.48 8.53 0.91
N VAL A 141 19.51 8.29 1.81
CA VAL A 141 18.42 9.22 2.10
C VAL A 141 18.19 9.45 3.61
N PRO A 142 19.22 9.85 4.38
CA PRO A 142 19.14 9.97 5.84
C PRO A 142 18.08 10.94 6.37
N ALA A 143 17.82 12.08 5.72
CA ALA A 143 16.79 13.04 6.11
C ALA A 143 15.39 12.44 5.92
N THR A 144 15.13 11.83 4.77
CA THR A 144 13.89 11.11 4.49
C THR A 144 13.66 9.98 5.50
N VAL A 145 14.71 9.21 5.80
CA VAL A 145 14.66 8.13 6.79
C VAL A 145 14.42 8.66 8.20
N GLY A 146 14.95 9.84 8.55
CA GLY A 146 14.63 10.53 9.80
C GLY A 146 13.12 10.76 9.97
N HIS A 147 12.46 11.29 8.94
CA HIS A 147 11.01 11.45 8.92
C HIS A 147 10.26 10.12 9.00
N LEU A 148 10.67 9.13 8.20
CA LEU A 148 10.04 7.82 8.20
C LEU A 148 10.15 7.13 9.58
N ARG A 149 11.29 7.28 10.27
CA ARG A 149 11.47 6.79 11.65
C ARG A 149 10.57 7.52 12.63
N ALA A 150 10.33 8.82 12.47
CA ALA A 150 9.36 9.56 13.29
C ALA A 150 7.92 9.07 13.06
N ILE A 151 7.53 8.83 11.81
CA ILE A 151 6.23 8.24 11.45
C ILE A 151 6.11 6.82 12.06
N GLN A 152 7.17 6.01 11.97
CA GLN A 152 7.23 4.68 12.59
C GLN A 152 7.07 4.75 14.11
N ALA A 153 7.78 5.65 14.78
CA ALA A 153 7.70 5.84 16.23
C ALA A 153 6.29 6.21 16.70
N ARG A 154 5.49 6.85 15.83
CA ARG A 154 4.08 7.16 16.08
C ARG A 154 3.13 5.97 15.88
N GLY A 155 3.65 4.84 15.40
CA GLY A 155 2.85 3.67 15.00
C GLY A 155 2.10 3.89 13.68
N MET A 156 2.59 4.82 12.85
CA MET A 156 1.93 5.28 11.63
C MET A 156 2.58 4.78 10.35
N LEU A 157 3.59 3.89 10.43
CA LEU A 157 4.28 3.34 9.27
C LEU A 157 4.20 1.81 9.28
N ARG A 158 3.69 1.22 8.19
CA ARG A 158 3.50 -0.24 8.02
C ARG A 158 4.07 -0.75 6.71
N GLY A 159 4.41 -2.03 6.68
CA GLY A 159 4.78 -2.75 5.47
C GLY A 159 6.01 -2.18 4.76
N PRO A 160 6.14 -2.42 3.44
CA PRO A 160 7.27 -1.91 2.68
C PRO A 160 7.22 -0.38 2.56
N VAL A 161 8.40 0.21 2.37
CA VAL A 161 8.57 1.63 2.01
C VAL A 161 9.44 1.68 0.79
N TYR A 162 9.00 2.38 -0.24
CA TYR A 162 9.73 2.46 -1.50
C TYR A 162 9.42 3.75 -2.24
N TYR A 163 10.37 4.18 -3.06
CA TYR A 163 10.08 5.11 -4.14
C TYR A 163 9.45 4.33 -5.29
N ALA A 164 8.38 4.86 -5.87
CA ALA A 164 7.68 4.25 -6.97
C ALA A 164 7.77 5.12 -8.22
N GLY A 165 8.23 4.51 -9.32
CA GLY A 165 8.19 5.05 -10.67
C GLY A 165 6.89 4.67 -11.39
N LEU A 166 6.45 5.52 -12.32
CA LEU A 166 5.38 5.18 -13.27
C LEU A 166 5.68 5.72 -14.65
N ALA A 167 5.60 4.84 -15.63
CA ALA A 167 5.69 5.13 -17.05
C ALA A 167 4.57 4.38 -17.80
N GLY A 168 3.50 5.07 -18.19
CA GLY A 168 2.31 4.47 -18.80
C GLY A 168 1.12 4.39 -17.84
N HIS A 169 0.28 3.37 -18.00
CA HIS A 169 -0.98 3.20 -17.27
C HIS A 169 -0.93 1.97 -16.37
N LEU A 170 -1.03 2.21 -15.06
CA LEU A 170 -1.31 1.20 -14.06
C LEU A 170 -2.82 0.97 -14.02
N ARG A 171 -3.25 -0.23 -14.41
CA ARG A 171 -4.66 -0.58 -14.60
C ARG A 171 -5.43 -0.61 -13.28
N PRO A 172 -6.78 -0.55 -13.33
CA PRO A 172 -7.63 -0.64 -12.14
C PRO A 172 -7.32 -1.86 -11.26
N HIS A 173 -7.10 -1.62 -9.98
CA HIS A 173 -6.89 -2.63 -8.94
C HIS A 173 -7.31 -2.10 -7.56
N CYS A 174 -7.25 -2.96 -6.55
CA CYS A 174 -7.50 -2.59 -5.14
C CYS A 174 -6.32 -2.99 -4.26
N GLY A 175 -6.31 -2.48 -3.05
CA GLY A 175 -5.41 -2.85 -1.96
C GLY A 175 -5.87 -4.11 -1.24
N GLY A 176 -5.03 -4.56 -0.30
CA GLY A 176 -5.33 -5.75 0.48
C GLY A 176 -6.46 -5.59 1.50
N THR A 177 -6.60 -4.40 2.07
CA THR A 177 -7.52 -4.15 3.19
C THR A 177 -7.87 -2.68 3.36
N ASN A 178 -9.07 -2.36 3.86
CA ASN A 178 -9.46 -1.01 4.29
C ASN A 178 -8.89 -0.63 5.68
N ALA A 179 -8.13 -1.52 6.34
CA ALA A 179 -7.51 -1.23 7.63
C ALA A 179 -6.28 -0.31 7.52
N SER A 180 -5.91 0.12 6.31
CA SER A 180 -4.79 1.02 6.05
C SER A 180 -5.11 1.92 4.86
N LEU A 181 -4.38 3.03 4.77
CA LEU A 181 -4.42 3.98 3.68
C LEU A 181 -3.03 4.04 3.04
N ILE A 182 -2.98 4.33 1.75
CA ILE A 182 -1.74 4.53 1.02
C ILE A 182 -1.47 6.02 0.90
N PHE A 183 -0.25 6.40 1.25
CA PHE A 183 0.24 7.78 1.21
C PHE A 183 1.26 7.89 0.09
N HIS A 184 0.99 8.79 -0.85
CA HIS A 184 1.90 9.18 -1.91
C HIS A 184 2.52 10.54 -1.57
N TYR A 185 3.83 10.60 -1.38
CA TYR A 185 4.59 11.85 -1.32
C TYR A 185 5.29 12.12 -2.65
N PRO A 186 4.79 13.03 -3.49
CA PRO A 186 5.29 13.21 -4.84
C PRO A 186 6.59 13.99 -4.84
N LEU A 187 7.62 13.44 -5.47
CA LEU A 187 8.96 14.04 -5.55
C LEU A 187 9.22 14.56 -6.95
N ARG A 188 8.85 13.77 -7.97
CA ARG A 188 8.89 14.15 -9.37
C ARG A 188 7.54 13.88 -10.02
N VAL A 189 6.87 14.92 -10.50
CA VAL A 189 5.57 14.81 -11.17
C VAL A 189 5.64 15.60 -12.48
N PRO A 190 5.42 14.96 -13.64
CA PRO A 190 5.37 15.66 -14.91
C PRO A 190 4.25 16.70 -14.96
N ALA A 191 4.46 17.78 -15.71
CA ALA A 191 3.49 18.87 -15.82
C ALA A 191 2.24 18.52 -16.64
N THR A 192 2.32 17.48 -17.47
CA THR A 192 1.29 17.08 -18.43
C THR A 192 0.82 15.64 -18.20
N ASP A 193 -0.42 15.37 -18.63
CA ASP A 193 -1.16 14.08 -18.58
C ASP A 193 -0.62 13.00 -17.62
N CYS A 194 -0.65 13.32 -16.32
CA CYS A 194 -0.33 12.42 -15.24
C CYS A 194 -1.37 12.58 -14.13
N GLY A 195 -1.99 11.47 -13.74
CA GLY A 195 -3.10 11.50 -12.79
C GLY A 195 -3.38 10.15 -12.14
N ILE A 196 -4.28 10.19 -11.18
CA ILE A 196 -4.76 9.03 -10.43
C ILE A 196 -6.25 9.14 -10.24
N ARG A 197 -6.93 8.00 -10.37
CA ARG A 197 -8.32 7.82 -9.99
C ARG A 197 -8.38 6.88 -8.80
N CYS A 198 -9.17 7.22 -7.81
CA CYS A 198 -9.52 6.35 -6.70
C CYS A 198 -11.03 6.48 -6.48
N GLY A 199 -11.71 5.35 -6.51
CA GLY A 199 -13.15 5.29 -6.63
C GLY A 199 -13.68 6.16 -7.77
N THR A 200 -14.69 7.00 -7.49
CA THR A 200 -15.30 7.88 -8.49
C THR A 200 -14.57 9.21 -8.69
N GLU A 201 -13.42 9.41 -8.04
CA GLU A 201 -12.73 10.70 -8.00
C GLU A 201 -11.38 10.69 -8.72
N LEU A 202 -11.05 11.79 -9.38
CA LEU A 202 -9.75 12.00 -10.01
C LEU A 202 -8.94 13.05 -9.23
N ARG A 203 -7.63 12.84 -9.15
CA ARG A 203 -6.66 13.78 -8.58
C ARG A 203 -5.38 13.82 -9.41
N ARG A 204 -4.61 14.89 -9.21
CA ARG A 204 -3.23 15.01 -9.66
C ARG A 204 -2.32 15.15 -8.44
N TRP A 205 -1.14 14.56 -8.53
CA TRP A 205 -0.12 14.77 -7.52
C TRP A 205 0.39 16.22 -7.53
N ARG A 206 0.77 16.71 -6.35
CA ARG A 206 1.45 18.00 -6.18
C ARG A 206 2.78 17.72 -5.48
N PRO A 207 3.93 18.10 -6.08
CA PRO A 207 5.22 17.93 -5.43
C PRO A 207 5.22 18.48 -4.00
N GLY A 208 5.77 17.71 -3.06
CA GLY A 208 5.86 18.08 -1.65
C GLY A 208 4.57 18.08 -0.85
N LYS A 209 3.46 17.56 -1.41
CA LYS A 209 2.18 17.43 -0.72
C LYS A 209 1.69 15.99 -0.73
N TRP A 210 1.32 15.48 0.45
CA TRP A 210 0.77 14.13 0.57
C TRP A 210 -0.54 14.02 -0.22
N LEU A 211 -0.62 12.99 -1.05
CA LEU A 211 -1.88 12.52 -1.61
C LEU A 211 -2.22 11.18 -0.94
N ILE A 212 -3.34 11.14 -0.23
CA ILE A 212 -3.73 10.00 0.59
C ILE A 212 -4.95 9.36 -0.04
N LEU A 213 -4.87 8.07 -0.31
CA LEU A 213 -5.97 7.28 -0.88
C LEU A 213 -6.30 6.09 0.01
N ASP A 214 -7.58 5.76 0.05
CA ASP A 214 -8.05 4.47 0.53
C ASP A 214 -7.98 3.49 -0.65
N ASP A 215 -6.92 2.68 -0.67
CA ASP A 215 -6.69 1.75 -1.76
C ASP A 215 -7.64 0.54 -1.72
N ALA A 216 -8.49 0.39 -0.69
CA ALA A 216 -9.59 -0.57 -0.74
C ALA A 216 -10.65 -0.20 -1.79
N TYR A 217 -10.70 1.06 -2.22
CA TYR A 217 -11.40 1.45 -3.44
C TYR A 217 -10.61 1.07 -4.68
N PRO A 218 -11.32 0.77 -5.79
CA PRO A 218 -10.69 0.60 -7.09
C PRO A 218 -9.93 1.85 -7.47
N HIS A 219 -8.68 1.69 -7.90
CA HIS A 219 -7.83 2.79 -8.27
C HIS A 219 -6.92 2.45 -9.45
N GLU A 220 -6.57 3.47 -10.20
CA GLU A 220 -5.67 3.40 -11.35
C GLU A 220 -4.84 4.67 -11.45
N ALA A 221 -3.68 4.59 -12.09
CA ALA A 221 -2.77 5.72 -12.23
C ALA A 221 -2.19 5.73 -13.63
N TRP A 222 -2.06 6.92 -14.23
CA TRP A 222 -1.46 7.05 -15.56
C TRP A 222 -0.43 8.16 -15.61
N ASN A 223 0.51 7.98 -16.53
CA ASN A 223 1.52 8.95 -16.89
C ASN A 223 1.84 8.81 -18.39
N HIS A 224 1.29 9.71 -19.20
CA HIS A 224 1.52 9.79 -20.65
C HIS A 224 2.41 10.96 -21.04
N SER A 225 3.13 11.55 -20.10
CA SER A 225 3.97 12.73 -20.33
C SER A 225 5.28 12.42 -21.08
N GLY A 226 5.72 11.16 -21.12
CA GLY A 226 7.06 10.77 -21.59
C GLY A 226 8.18 11.01 -20.56
N GLU A 227 7.87 11.61 -19.41
CA GLU A 227 8.80 11.79 -18.29
C GLU A 227 8.47 10.83 -17.14
N SER A 228 9.47 10.51 -16.30
CA SER A 228 9.24 9.65 -15.13
C SER A 228 8.50 10.39 -14.02
N ARG A 229 7.44 9.78 -13.47
CA ARG A 229 6.77 10.20 -12.24
C ARG A 229 7.30 9.37 -11.07
N VAL A 230 7.87 10.02 -10.06
CA VAL A 230 8.38 9.36 -8.85
C VAL A 230 7.71 9.91 -7.60
N ILE A 231 7.20 8.99 -6.77
CA ILE A 231 6.61 9.27 -5.44
C ILE A 231 7.33 8.41 -4.40
N LEU A 232 7.41 8.87 -3.15
CA LEU A 232 7.63 7.98 -2.01
C LEU A 232 6.27 7.44 -1.57
N LEU A 233 6.15 6.10 -1.50
CA LEU A 233 4.93 5.41 -1.12
C LEU A 233 5.10 4.77 0.26
N ILE A 234 4.16 5.05 1.15
CA ILE A 234 4.09 4.43 2.48
C ILE A 234 2.67 3.96 2.78
N THR A 235 2.56 2.93 3.62
CA THR A 235 1.28 2.44 4.15
C THR A 235 1.09 2.92 5.58
N VAL A 236 -0.08 3.50 5.85
CA VAL A 236 -0.43 4.11 7.14
C VAL A 236 -1.69 3.44 7.68
N PRO A 237 -1.77 3.06 8.98
CA PRO A 237 -3.01 2.55 9.56
C PRO A 237 -4.17 3.54 9.38
N HIS A 238 -5.37 3.01 9.16
CA HIS A 238 -6.59 3.82 9.06
C HIS A 238 -6.78 4.70 10.31
N PRO A 239 -7.15 5.99 10.18
CA PRO A 239 -7.21 6.93 11.31
C PRO A 239 -8.22 6.51 12.40
N ASP A 240 -9.30 5.82 12.03
CA ASP A 240 -10.32 5.30 12.97
C ASP A 240 -9.91 4.01 13.70
N LEU A 241 -8.66 3.55 13.53
CA LEU A 241 -8.07 2.52 14.38
C LEU A 241 -7.50 3.15 15.64
N SER A 242 -7.95 2.67 16.79
CA SER A 242 -7.36 3.00 18.09
C SER A 242 -5.89 2.55 18.17
N ALA A 243 -5.12 3.09 19.11
CA ALA A 243 -3.73 2.68 19.31
C ALA A 243 -3.59 1.16 19.60
N LEU A 244 -4.57 0.57 20.31
CA LEU A 244 -4.64 -0.87 20.55
C LEU A 244 -4.84 -1.62 19.23
N GLU A 245 -5.84 -1.23 18.45
CA GLU A 245 -6.15 -1.85 17.16
C GLU A 245 -4.98 -1.72 16.18
N ARG A 246 -4.29 -0.57 16.15
CA ARG A 246 -3.07 -0.40 15.35
C ARG A 246 -2.00 -1.43 15.73
N ARG A 247 -1.75 -1.68 17.01
CA ARG A 247 -0.80 -2.73 17.43
C ARG A 247 -1.30 -4.11 17.04
N ALA A 248 -2.59 -4.37 17.20
CA ALA A 248 -3.21 -5.63 16.79
C ALA A 248 -3.08 -5.88 15.29
N THR A 249 -3.31 -4.87 14.44
CA THR A 249 -3.11 -4.97 12.98
C THR A 249 -1.69 -5.39 12.64
N SER A 250 -0.67 -4.81 13.30
CA SER A 250 0.73 -5.18 13.06
C SER A 250 0.96 -6.65 13.38
N ARG A 251 0.48 -7.09 14.55
CA ARG A 251 0.70 -8.45 15.04
C ARG A 251 -0.02 -9.49 14.20
N ILE A 252 -1.28 -9.23 13.83
CA ILE A 252 -2.07 -10.11 12.96
C ILE A 252 -1.40 -10.23 11.60
N ARG A 253 -0.90 -9.13 11.02
CA ARG A 253 -0.18 -9.16 9.75
C ARG A 253 1.07 -10.03 9.81
N GLU A 254 1.88 -9.89 10.86
CA GLU A 254 3.08 -10.68 11.08
C GLU A 254 2.75 -12.19 11.16
N LEU A 255 1.76 -12.57 11.98
CA LEU A 255 1.32 -13.95 12.14
C LEU A 255 0.69 -14.53 10.88
N LEU A 256 -0.04 -13.71 10.12
CA LEU A 256 -0.70 -14.13 8.89
C LEU A 256 0.26 -14.22 7.71
N GLN A 257 1.41 -13.55 7.75
CA GLN A 257 2.31 -13.41 6.60
C GLN A 257 2.71 -14.74 5.93
N PRO A 258 3.05 -15.82 6.65
CA PRO A 258 3.37 -17.11 6.02
C PRO A 258 2.16 -17.69 5.28
N THR A 259 0.97 -17.63 5.89
CA THR A 259 -0.29 -18.10 5.28
C THR A 259 -0.68 -17.25 4.09
N TYR A 260 -0.55 -15.93 4.20
CA TYR A 260 -0.75 -14.99 3.10
C TYR A 260 0.14 -15.32 1.91
N LYS A 261 1.45 -15.50 2.15
CA LYS A 261 2.41 -15.82 1.10
C LYS A 261 2.05 -17.14 0.42
N ALA A 262 1.78 -18.19 1.20
CA ALA A 262 1.37 -19.49 0.66
C ALA A 262 0.08 -19.40 -0.18
N TYR A 263 -0.88 -18.57 0.26
CA TYR A 263 -2.14 -18.38 -0.47
C TYR A 263 -1.94 -17.68 -1.81
N PHE A 264 -1.35 -16.48 -1.78
CA PHE A 264 -1.31 -15.60 -2.93
C PHE A 264 -0.18 -15.96 -3.91
N SER A 265 0.94 -16.53 -3.45
CA SER A 265 2.03 -16.91 -4.37
C SER A 265 1.71 -18.13 -5.23
N THR A 266 0.79 -19.01 -4.80
CA THR A 266 0.36 -20.16 -5.61
C THR A 266 -0.52 -19.70 -6.78
N ARG A 267 -1.32 -18.65 -6.56
CA ARG A 267 -2.19 -18.04 -7.59
C ARG A 267 -1.46 -17.11 -8.54
N GLU A 268 -0.30 -16.56 -8.16
CA GLU A 268 0.60 -15.86 -9.09
C GLU A 268 1.19 -16.78 -10.18
N ILE A 269 1.31 -18.09 -9.90
CA ILE A 269 1.94 -19.07 -10.81
C ILE A 269 0.93 -19.76 -11.72
N GLU A 270 -0.30 -20.00 -11.26
CA GLU A 270 -1.36 -20.65 -12.05
C GLU A 270 -1.87 -19.80 -13.23
N GLU A 271 -1.64 -18.47 -13.21
CA GLU A 271 -2.12 -17.54 -14.24
C GLU A 271 -1.01 -16.79 -15.02
N GLY A 272 0.23 -17.29 -14.97
CA GLY A 272 1.24 -16.97 -15.98
C GLY A 272 0.77 -17.41 -17.37
N PRO A 273 1.27 -16.85 -18.49
CA PRO A 273 0.73 -17.11 -19.81
C PRO A 273 0.95 -18.58 -20.19
N GLU A 274 -0.06 -19.44 -19.98
CA GLU A 274 -0.20 -20.65 -20.76
C GLU A 274 -0.50 -20.24 -22.21
N GLY A 275 0.56 -20.08 -22.98
CA GLY A 275 0.48 -19.76 -24.40
C GLY A 275 1.81 -19.38 -25.04
N GLY A 276 2.91 -20.05 -24.67
CA GLY A 276 4.23 -19.72 -25.21
C GLY A 276 5.27 -20.82 -25.01
N ARG A 277 4.91 -22.09 -25.24
CA ARG A 277 5.90 -23.12 -25.57
C ARG A 277 6.08 -23.11 -27.09
N SER A 278 7.17 -22.52 -27.54
CA SER A 278 7.85 -22.97 -28.77
C SER A 278 8.76 -24.13 -28.44
#